data_AF-A0A9Q8SNJ5-F1
#
_entry.id   AF-A0A9Q8SNJ5-F1
#
_cell.length_a   1.000
_cell.length_b   1.000
_cell.length_c   1.000
_cell.angle_alpha   90.00
_cell.angle_beta   90.00
_cell.angle_gamma   90.00
#
_symmetry.space_group_name_H-M   'P 1'
#
loop_
_entity.id
_entity.type
_entity.pdbx_description
1 polymer ?
#
loop_
_entity_poly.entity_id
_entity_poly.type
_entity_poly.pdbx_seq_one_letter_code
_entity_poly.pdbx_strand_id
1 'polypeptide(L)'
;MSSSRFGDAPLIKLGSDFKKVSDFQKHIPSIPKIIELDHLTITGAVNLGRGVTLKGTVIIVATEGSTIDVPPGSILENVVVQGSLRLLEH
;
A
#
# COMPACT_ATOMS: atom_id res chain seq x y z
N MET A 1 2.82 3.66 23.98
CA MET A 1 2.14 4.29 22.83
C MET A 1 3.10 5.35 22.30
N SER A 2 3.75 5.14 21.15
CA SER A 2 4.81 6.05 20.69
C SER A 2 4.24 7.44 20.40
N SER A 3 4.86 8.45 20.99
CA SER A 3 4.56 9.88 20.93
C SER A 3 4.91 10.52 19.58
N SER A 4 4.91 9.75 18.48
CA SER A 4 5.47 10.17 17.18
C SER A 4 4.43 10.53 16.12
N ARG A 5 3.14 10.23 16.33
CA ARG A 5 2.07 10.62 15.41
C ARG A 5 1.29 11.79 16.00
N PHE A 6 1.25 12.91 15.27
CA PHE A 6 0.38 14.04 15.58
C PHE A 6 -0.90 13.90 14.76
N GLY A 7 -2.05 13.87 15.42
CA GLY A 7 -3.37 13.77 14.76
C GLY A 7 -4.02 12.39 14.85
N ASP A 8 -5.18 12.27 14.21
CA ASP A 8 -6.01 11.06 14.24
C ASP A 8 -5.35 9.87 13.53
N ALA A 9 -5.89 8.68 13.77
CA ALA A 9 -5.51 7.47 13.06
C ALA A 9 -5.76 7.63 11.53
N PRO A 10 -4.93 7.01 10.68
CA PRO A 10 -5.07 7.20 9.24
C PRO A 10 -6.33 6.51 8.74
N LEU A 11 -6.98 7.09 7.74
CA LEU A 11 -8.06 6.40 7.05
C LEU A 11 -7.47 5.35 6.11
N ILE A 12 -7.68 4.08 6.41
CA ILE A 12 -7.22 2.96 5.57
C ILE A 12 -8.42 2.26 4.95
N LYS A 13 -8.44 2.22 3.61
CA LYS A 13 -9.43 1.50 2.80
C LYS A 13 -8.71 0.50 1.91
N LEU A 14 -8.99 -0.78 2.14
CA LEU A 14 -8.45 -1.86 1.32
C LEU A 14 -9.61 -2.51 0.56
N GLY A 15 -9.38 -2.79 -0.72
CA GLY A 15 -10.34 -3.43 -1.61
C GLY A 15 -10.65 -4.88 -1.24
N SER A 16 -11.52 -5.51 -2.04
CA SER A 16 -11.95 -6.90 -1.86
C SER A 16 -10.80 -7.91 -1.82
N ASP A 17 -9.70 -7.64 -2.52
CA ASP A 17 -8.50 -8.48 -2.58
C ASP A 17 -7.80 -8.65 -1.21
N PHE A 18 -8.09 -7.76 -0.26
CA PHE A 18 -7.53 -7.78 1.09
C PHE A 18 -8.50 -8.29 2.15
N LYS A 19 -9.70 -8.77 1.75
CA LYS A 19 -10.75 -9.20 2.68
C LYS A 19 -10.36 -10.43 3.50
N LYS A 20 -9.61 -11.36 2.92
CA LYS A 20 -9.10 -12.54 3.63
C LYS A 20 -7.72 -12.24 4.20
N VAL A 21 -7.50 -12.63 5.45
CA VAL A 21 -6.20 -12.45 6.14
C VAL A 21 -5.05 -13.09 5.35
N SER A 22 -5.30 -14.25 4.73
CA SER A 22 -4.31 -14.93 3.88
C SER A 22 -3.90 -14.10 2.67
N ASP A 23 -4.83 -13.37 2.07
CA ASP A 23 -4.58 -12.59 0.87
C ASP A 23 -3.94 -11.24 1.24
N PHE A 24 -4.38 -10.64 2.35
CA PHE A 24 -3.69 -9.50 2.95
C PHE A 24 -2.20 -9.79 3.20
N GLN A 25 -1.87 -10.93 3.82
CA GLN A 25 -0.48 -11.30 4.12
C GLN A 25 0.35 -11.60 2.86
N LYS A 26 -0.28 -12.14 1.80
CA LYS A 26 0.40 -12.35 0.51
C LYS A 26 0.75 -11.02 -0.16
N HIS A 27 -0.19 -10.08 -0.18
CA HIS A 27 -0.02 -8.77 -0.80
C HIS A 27 0.86 -7.82 0.04
N ILE A 28 0.84 -7.96 1.36
CA ILE A 28 1.60 -7.11 2.30
C ILE A 28 2.40 -8.03 3.25
N PRO A 29 3.50 -8.62 2.77
CA PRO A 29 4.33 -9.52 3.57
C PRO A 29 5.07 -8.81 4.72
N SER A 30 5.19 -7.49 4.65
CA SER A 30 5.76 -6.64 5.69
C SER A 30 4.93 -5.38 5.82
N ILE A 31 4.55 -5.03 7.05
CA ILE A 31 3.78 -3.81 7.32
C ILE A 31 4.60 -2.57 6.87
N PRO A 32 4.04 -1.69 6.02
CA PRO A 32 4.71 -0.48 5.60
C PRO A 32 4.81 0.54 6.74
N LYS A 33 5.75 1.48 6.64
CA LYS A 33 5.82 2.61 7.57
C LYS A 33 4.71 3.61 7.23
N ILE A 34 3.80 3.83 8.18
CA ILE A 34 2.61 4.68 8.01
C ILE A 34 2.50 5.80 9.06
N ILE A 35 3.62 6.17 9.69
CA ILE A 35 3.61 7.13 10.81
C ILE A 35 3.11 8.52 10.37
N GLU A 36 3.45 8.92 9.14
CA GLU A 36 3.07 10.19 8.49
C GLU A 36 1.93 10.01 7.48
N LEU A 37 1.18 8.90 7.54
CA LEU A 37 0.06 8.65 6.63
C LEU A 37 -1.21 9.32 7.13
N ASP A 38 -1.97 9.95 6.23
CA ASP A 38 -3.32 10.48 6.48
C ASP A 38 -4.41 9.58 5.90
N HIS A 39 -4.26 9.18 4.64
CA HIS A 39 -5.24 8.38 3.91
C HIS A 39 -4.55 7.38 2.99
N LEU A 40 -4.89 6.11 3.11
CA LEU A 40 -4.53 5.05 2.18
C LEU A 40 -5.79 4.44 1.57
N THR A 41 -5.86 4.40 0.24
CA THR A 41 -6.84 3.56 -0.49
C THR A 41 -6.09 2.63 -1.43
N ILE A 42 -6.32 1.32 -1.34
CA ILE A 42 -5.78 0.32 -2.25
C ILE A 42 -6.93 -0.48 -2.87
N THR A 43 -6.99 -0.53 -4.19
CA THR A 43 -7.99 -1.29 -4.95
C THR A 43 -7.33 -2.16 -6.03
N GLY A 44 -7.84 -3.38 -6.20
CA GLY A 44 -7.32 -4.38 -7.12
C GLY A 44 -6.08 -5.11 -6.57
N ALA A 45 -5.45 -5.90 -7.44
CA ALA A 45 -4.29 -6.72 -7.10
C ALA A 45 -3.01 -5.86 -6.97
N VAL A 46 -2.69 -5.46 -5.73
CA VAL A 46 -1.51 -4.65 -5.42
C VAL A 46 -0.62 -5.38 -4.43
N ASN A 47 0.67 -5.51 -4.75
CA ASN A 47 1.67 -6.09 -3.87
C ASN A 47 2.58 -4.98 -3.33
N LEU A 48 2.81 -4.97 -2.02
CA LEU A 48 3.73 -4.06 -1.35
C LEU A 48 5.02 -4.78 -0.99
N GLY A 49 6.13 -4.34 -1.56
CA GLY A 49 7.47 -4.81 -1.20
C GLY A 49 7.83 -4.51 0.27
N ARG A 50 8.88 -5.15 0.75
CA ARG A 50 9.37 -4.93 2.12
C ARG A 50 9.93 -3.51 2.27
N GLY A 51 9.68 -2.87 3.41
CA GLY A 51 10.25 -1.58 3.75
C GLY A 51 9.61 -0.37 3.05
N VAL A 52 8.44 -0.55 2.42
CA VAL A 52 7.67 0.54 1.84
C VAL A 52 7.29 1.58 2.91
N THR A 53 7.32 2.86 2.54
CA THR A 53 6.90 3.99 3.38
C THR A 53 5.78 4.75 2.68
N LEU A 54 4.69 5.01 3.41
CA LEU A 54 3.52 5.72 2.90
C LEU A 54 3.30 7.00 3.72
N LYS A 55 3.10 8.13 3.04
CA LYS A 55 3.00 9.46 3.63
C LYS A 55 1.87 10.29 3.01
N GLY A 56 1.19 11.09 3.82
CA GLY A 56 0.09 11.96 3.39
C GLY A 56 -1.07 11.18 2.81
N THR A 57 -1.52 11.55 1.61
CA THR A 57 -2.59 10.83 0.89
C THR A 57 -2.01 9.92 -0.20
N VAL A 58 -2.21 8.61 -0.08
CA VAL A 58 -1.76 7.62 -1.05
C VAL A 58 -2.96 6.81 -1.56
N ILE A 59 -3.14 6.79 -2.88
CA ILE A 59 -4.19 6.00 -3.54
C ILE A 59 -3.53 5.10 -4.59
N ILE A 60 -3.75 3.79 -4.50
CA ILE A 60 -3.20 2.80 -5.44
C ILE A 60 -4.35 2.01 -6.05
N VAL A 61 -4.46 2.05 -7.38
CA VAL A 61 -5.53 1.41 -8.13
C VAL A 61 -4.91 0.53 -9.22
N ALA A 62 -4.90 -0.78 -9.01
CA ALA A 62 -4.55 -1.72 -10.06
C ALA A 62 -5.71 -1.84 -11.06
N THR A 63 -5.41 -1.76 -12.35
CA THR A 63 -6.39 -1.99 -13.41
C THR A 63 -6.93 -3.42 -13.32
N GLU A 64 -8.20 -3.63 -13.66
CA GLU A 64 -8.81 -4.95 -13.71
C GLU A 64 -7.98 -5.94 -14.55
N GLY A 65 -7.77 -7.16 -14.02
CA GLY A 65 -6.94 -8.18 -14.66
C GLY A 65 -5.44 -7.91 -14.65
N SER A 66 -5.00 -6.79 -14.06
CA SER A 66 -3.58 -6.42 -13.92
C SER A 66 -3.12 -6.42 -12.47
N THR A 67 -1.81 -6.35 -12.27
CA THR A 67 -1.19 -6.27 -10.94
C THR A 67 -0.27 -5.05 -10.88
N ILE A 68 -0.16 -4.45 -9.69
CA ILE A 68 0.85 -3.44 -9.37
C ILE A 68 1.76 -3.99 -8.28
N ASP A 69 3.03 -4.20 -8.61
CA ASP A 69 4.09 -4.52 -7.66
C ASP A 69 4.81 -3.24 -7.26
N VAL A 70 4.63 -2.81 -6.01
CA VAL A 70 5.39 -1.71 -5.41
C VAL A 70 6.76 -2.25 -4.96
N PRO A 71 7.88 -1.75 -5.51
CA PRO A 71 9.20 -2.26 -5.17
C PRO A 71 9.54 -2.16 -3.67
N PRO A 72 10.43 -3.02 -3.15
CA PRO A 72 10.96 -2.89 -1.81
C PRO A 72 11.64 -1.52 -1.59
N GLY A 73 11.41 -0.92 -0.43
CA GLY A 73 11.98 0.38 -0.05
C GLY A 73 11.35 1.60 -0.71
N SER A 74 10.33 1.45 -1.56
CA SER A 74 9.63 2.57 -2.18
C SER A 74 9.00 3.51 -1.15
N ILE A 75 9.04 4.81 -1.44
CA ILE A 75 8.40 5.87 -0.66
C ILE A 75 7.30 6.47 -1.53
N LEU A 76 6.06 6.38 -1.08
CA LEU A 76 4.89 6.97 -1.74
C LEU A 76 4.35 8.10 -0.87
N GLU A 77 4.33 9.31 -1.41
CA GLU A 77 3.92 10.52 -0.70
C GLU A 77 3.02 11.37 -1.59
N ASN A 78 1.80 11.67 -1.10
CA ASN A 78 0.83 12.54 -1.79
C ASN A 78 0.62 12.17 -3.27
N VAL A 79 0.46 10.87 -3.54
CA VAL A 79 0.48 10.31 -4.89
C VAL A 79 -0.71 9.39 -5.16
N VAL A 80 -1.19 9.45 -6.40
CA VAL A 80 -2.12 8.48 -6.97
C VAL A 80 -1.36 7.61 -7.96
N VAL A 81 -1.32 6.31 -7.70
CA VAL A 81 -0.70 5.31 -8.58
C VAL A 81 -1.82 4.51 -9.24
N GLN A 82 -1.89 4.53 -10.57
CA GLN A 82 -2.88 3.77 -11.31
C GLN A 82 -2.24 3.06 -12.51
N GLY A 83 -2.66 1.83 -12.78
CA GLY A 83 -2.26 1.10 -13.98
C GLY A 83 -1.86 -0.35 -13.70
N SER A 84 -0.83 -0.80 -14.41
CA SER A 84 -0.26 -2.13 -14.31
C SER A 84 1.26 -2.03 -14.25
N LEU A 85 1.88 -2.61 -13.23
CA LEU A 85 3.33 -2.71 -13.10
C LEU A 85 3.64 -4.09 -12.54
N ARG A 86 4.29 -4.93 -13.34
CA ARG A 86 4.69 -6.27 -12.90
C ARG A 86 6.20 -6.37 -12.82
N LEU A 87 6.72 -6.74 -11.66
CA LEU A 87 8.15 -7.02 -11.48
C LEU A 87 8.40 -8.50 -11.74
N LEU A 88 9.37 -8.81 -12.60
CA LEU A 88 9.82 -10.18 -12.89
C LEU A 88 11.25 -10.32 -12.34
N GLU A 89 11.49 -11.41 -11.61
CA GLU A 89 12.84 -11.76 -11.15
C GLU A 89 13.71 -12.12 -12.38
N HIS A 90 14.99 -11.72 -12.35
CA HIS A 90 15.98 -12.04 -13.39
C HIS A 90 16.74 -13.31 -13.01
#